data_AF-A0AA35TGX7-F1
#
_entry.id   AF-A0AA35TGX7-F1
#
_cell.length_a   1.000
_cell.length_b   1.000
_cell.length_c   1.000
_cell.angle_alpha   90.00
_cell.angle_beta   90.00
_cell.angle_gamma   90.00
#
_symmetry.space_group_name_H-M   'P 1'
#
loop_
_entity.id
_entity.type
_entity.pdbx_description
1 polymer ?
#
loop_
_entity_poly.entity_id
_entity_poly.type
_entity_poly.pdbx_seq_one_letter_code
_entity_poly.pdbx_strand_id
1 'polypeptide(L)'
;MESPLDALNDYGGGLKYDAPYAPLGRPRRAPAPGRGRRSADFPTRFCTHGSRPLAGPALNVPTNRQGLSDRGGARGSGAAYREGPRCVGAGRRRCLRPAGSSVAAGLCAALRRAHLRGQGPGPAGTDPGRHQRPAGTESAGRASRCAPQGWRPLRLRARGEEALALARHGISFEIVPGVSSAIAAPAYAGIPVTHRGIATGFTVVSGSEDPSKPESSVHWEELARSLAAHGGTLMTLMGWASIEKILEALQRAGLSADTPVALVQWGTWNRQRTVTGTLATAAAKGREADLAAPVVAVIGEVVSLRDELAWFDNRPLFSKRVLVTRSRTQASRMCDLLEDAGAVAVELPAIAIAPPEDFALLDDAVSRLSSCGWVIFASVNAVDSVFERLDAQGRDARAFGAARVGAIGPATATALERRGIHPDFTPSRSVSSAALEELAAFEWSGVSVLLPAADIGRDELADGLSRLGAKVERITAYLTITPPDAAQRARDAFTEGIDIVTFTSSSTVRNLLSLLEEDGGPGREALSDSLIACIGPVTSGTARELGLRVDVEAEEHTVEGLAEALIKHFSS
;
A
#
# COMPACT_ATOMS: atom_id res chain seq x y z
N MET A 1 22.39 -32.60 -32.39
CA MET A 1 21.58 -31.43 -31.99
C MET A 1 20.54 -31.98 -31.05
N GLU A 2 20.78 -31.93 -29.74
CA GLU A 2 19.94 -32.57 -28.73
C GLU A 2 20.13 -31.89 -27.37
N SER A 3 19.16 -32.05 -26.47
CA SER A 3 18.96 -31.16 -25.32
C SER A 3 19.58 -31.71 -24.02
N PRO A 4 20.35 -30.91 -23.25
CA PRO A 4 20.93 -31.34 -21.98
C PRO A 4 19.94 -31.18 -20.81
N LEU A 5 19.13 -32.22 -20.55
CA LEU A 5 18.33 -32.32 -19.30
C LEU A 5 18.60 -33.59 -18.48
N ASP A 6 19.31 -34.58 -19.03
CA ASP A 6 19.61 -35.87 -18.38
C ASP A 6 20.98 -35.90 -17.67
N ALA A 7 21.29 -34.87 -16.87
CA ALA A 7 22.57 -34.72 -16.17
C ALA A 7 22.41 -34.45 -14.66
N LEU A 8 21.46 -35.13 -14.01
CA LEU A 8 21.09 -34.84 -12.61
C LEU A 8 20.71 -36.09 -11.79
N ASN A 9 21.41 -37.21 -11.98
CA ASN A 9 21.20 -38.41 -11.15
C ASN A 9 22.46 -39.32 -11.04
N ASP A 10 23.50 -38.84 -10.37
CA ASP A 10 24.62 -39.68 -9.90
C ASP A 10 25.23 -39.12 -8.59
N TYR A 11 26.14 -39.87 -7.97
CA TYR A 11 26.85 -39.62 -6.71
C TYR A 11 26.04 -39.75 -5.41
N GLY A 12 25.61 -40.98 -5.13
CA GLY A 12 25.40 -41.43 -3.75
C GLY A 12 26.74 -41.57 -3.01
N GLY A 13 27.04 -40.65 -2.09
CA GLY A 13 28.24 -40.69 -1.23
C GLY A 13 27.87 -40.75 0.26
N GLY A 14 28.13 -41.87 0.92
CA GLY A 14 27.73 -42.10 2.31
C GLY A 14 28.74 -41.59 3.34
N LEU A 15 28.28 -40.74 4.28
CA LEU A 15 29.00 -40.42 5.51
C LEU A 15 28.12 -40.73 6.73
N LYS A 16 28.59 -41.65 7.58
CA LYS A 16 27.98 -41.94 8.88
C LYS A 16 28.48 -40.93 9.92
N TYR A 17 27.58 -40.47 10.78
CA TYR A 17 27.93 -39.80 12.03
C TYR A 17 27.19 -40.48 13.18
N ASP A 18 27.92 -41.32 13.93
CA ASP A 18 27.45 -41.95 15.16
C ASP A 18 27.86 -41.11 16.37
N ALA A 19 26.89 -40.62 17.14
CA ALA A 19 27.12 -39.97 18.43
C ALA A 19 25.90 -40.18 19.38
N PRO A 20 26.08 -40.75 20.59
CA PRO A 20 24.96 -41.18 21.43
C PRO A 20 24.37 -40.04 22.29
N TYR A 21 23.04 -39.92 22.29
CA TYR A 21 22.30 -39.07 23.23
C TYR A 21 21.97 -39.84 24.52
N ALA A 22 22.43 -39.33 25.68
CA ALA A 22 22.06 -39.85 26.99
C ALA A 22 20.78 -39.15 27.53
N PRO A 23 19.80 -39.88 28.11
CA PRO A 23 18.56 -39.28 28.60
C PRO A 23 18.73 -38.67 30.00
N LEU A 24 18.56 -37.35 30.13
CA LEU A 24 18.48 -36.68 31.42
C LEU A 24 17.12 -36.92 32.11
N GLY A 25 17.17 -37.10 33.45
CA GLY A 25 16.05 -37.60 34.24
C GLY A 25 14.90 -36.62 34.49
N ARG A 26 13.71 -37.17 34.80
CA ARG A 26 12.51 -36.39 35.17
C ARG A 26 12.62 -35.80 36.59
N PRO A 27 12.32 -34.51 36.80
CA PRO A 27 12.13 -33.96 38.15
C PRO A 27 10.94 -34.58 38.88
N ARG A 28 11.03 -34.70 40.21
CA ARG A 28 9.91 -35.14 41.07
C ARG A 28 8.86 -34.04 41.24
N ARG A 29 7.58 -34.42 41.38
CA ARG A 29 6.53 -33.50 41.84
C ARG A 29 6.64 -33.23 43.34
N ALA A 30 6.31 -32.00 43.74
CA ALA A 30 5.99 -31.60 45.11
C ALA A 30 4.57 -30.97 45.11
N PRO A 31 3.86 -30.90 46.26
CA PRO A 31 2.41 -30.66 46.28
C PRO A 31 2.02 -29.18 46.22
N ALA A 32 0.74 -28.92 45.91
CA ALA A 32 0.17 -27.59 45.80
C ALA A 32 -0.93 -27.32 46.85
N PRO A 33 -0.92 -26.15 47.50
CA PRO A 33 -2.10 -25.34 47.77
C PRO A 33 -2.30 -24.30 46.64
N GLY A 34 -3.44 -23.65 46.45
CA GLY A 34 -4.69 -23.71 47.20
C GLY A 34 -5.65 -22.60 46.74
N ARG A 35 -6.40 -22.86 45.66
CA ARG A 35 -7.54 -22.08 45.10
C ARG A 35 -7.57 -20.55 45.33
N GLY A 36 -7.40 -19.79 44.23
CA GLY A 36 -8.54 -19.04 43.71
C GLY A 36 -8.45 -17.52 43.56
N ARG A 37 -8.30 -17.08 42.30
CA ARG A 37 -9.15 -16.07 41.62
C ARG A 37 -9.01 -16.27 40.10
N ARG A 38 -9.99 -15.82 39.32
CA ARG A 38 -10.05 -16.03 37.85
C ARG A 38 -9.52 -14.80 37.11
N SER A 39 -8.76 -15.02 36.05
CA SER A 39 -8.41 -14.04 35.02
C SER A 39 -8.40 -14.74 33.65
N ALA A 40 -8.73 -14.03 32.57
CA ALA A 40 -9.10 -14.63 31.29
C ALA A 40 -7.94 -15.28 30.51
N ASP A 41 -8.23 -16.40 29.86
CA ASP A 41 -7.33 -17.05 28.89
C ASP A 41 -7.26 -16.28 27.57
N PHE A 42 -6.05 -16.03 27.07
CA PHE A 42 -5.77 -15.69 25.67
C PHE A 42 -4.97 -16.85 25.04
N PRO A 43 -5.50 -17.58 24.03
CA PRO A 43 -4.87 -18.80 23.55
C PRO A 43 -3.72 -18.53 22.56
N THR A 44 -2.48 -18.59 23.04
CA THR A 44 -1.27 -18.55 22.20
C THR A 44 -1.08 -19.90 21.47
N ARG A 45 -1.60 -20.04 20.25
CA ARG A 45 -1.37 -21.24 19.42
C ARG A 45 -0.03 -21.17 18.67
N PHE A 46 0.98 -21.84 19.20
CA PHE A 46 2.10 -22.33 18.39
C PHE A 46 1.64 -23.59 17.63
N CYS A 47 1.75 -23.57 16.29
CA CYS A 47 1.57 -24.75 15.46
C CYS A 47 2.91 -25.15 14.83
N THR A 48 3.61 -26.10 15.44
CA THR A 48 4.63 -26.88 14.75
C THR A 48 3.93 -27.99 13.96
N HIS A 49 4.30 -28.19 12.69
CA HIS A 49 3.87 -29.33 11.89
C HIS A 49 5.09 -30.02 11.27
N GLY A 50 5.27 -31.29 11.64
CA GLY A 50 6.29 -32.16 11.06
C GLY A 50 5.80 -32.84 9.78
N SER A 51 6.75 -33.29 8.96
CA SER A 51 6.53 -33.81 7.60
C SER A 51 5.90 -35.21 7.58
N ARG A 52 5.13 -35.50 6.52
CA ARG A 52 5.12 -36.80 5.80
C ARG A 52 4.62 -36.61 4.35
N PRO A 53 4.93 -37.52 3.42
CA PRO A 53 5.03 -37.20 1.98
C PRO A 53 3.70 -37.29 1.22
N LEU A 54 3.66 -36.59 0.08
CA LEU A 54 2.62 -36.72 -0.95
C LEU A 54 2.98 -37.83 -1.95
N ALA A 55 1.99 -38.62 -2.36
CA ALA A 55 2.10 -39.47 -3.55
C ALA A 55 1.84 -38.64 -4.81
N GLY A 56 2.61 -38.87 -5.88
CA GLY A 56 2.48 -38.13 -7.13
C GLY A 56 1.36 -38.68 -8.04
N PRO A 57 0.71 -37.83 -8.87
CA PRO A 57 -0.21 -38.28 -9.92
C PRO A 57 0.56 -38.77 -11.15
N ALA A 58 0.03 -39.80 -11.82
CA ALA A 58 0.59 -40.30 -13.08
C ALA A 58 0.16 -39.42 -14.28
N LEU A 59 1.09 -39.20 -15.22
CA LEU A 59 0.78 -38.73 -16.57
C LEU A 59 0.02 -39.82 -17.35
N ASN A 60 -0.88 -39.42 -18.24
CA ASN A 60 -1.41 -40.34 -19.24
C ASN A 60 -1.73 -39.64 -20.57
N VAL A 61 -1.58 -40.38 -21.67
CA VAL A 61 -1.51 -39.86 -23.04
C VAL A 61 -2.92 -39.78 -23.67
N PRO A 62 -3.26 -38.74 -24.47
CA PRO A 62 -4.54 -38.68 -25.16
C PRO A 62 -4.62 -39.69 -26.32
N THR A 63 -5.66 -40.52 -26.34
CA THR A 63 -6.05 -41.33 -27.51
C THR A 63 -7.42 -40.91 -28.02
N ASN A 64 -7.48 -40.55 -29.30
CA ASN A 64 -8.67 -40.06 -29.99
C ASN A 64 -9.62 -41.20 -30.38
N ARG A 65 -10.94 -41.06 -30.10
CA ARG A 65 -12.00 -41.77 -30.84
C ARG A 65 -13.31 -40.98 -30.83
N GLN A 66 -13.95 -40.93 -32.00
CA GLN A 66 -15.23 -40.26 -32.25
C GLN A 66 -16.41 -41.23 -32.03
N GLY A 67 -17.61 -40.67 -31.84
CA GLY A 67 -18.83 -41.25 -32.45
C GLY A 67 -20.05 -41.41 -31.54
N LEU A 68 -21.14 -40.72 -31.93
CA LEU A 68 -22.55 -41.13 -31.78
C LEU A 68 -23.13 -41.18 -30.33
N SER A 69 -24.44 -41.02 -30.08
CA SER A 69 -25.52 -40.32 -30.82
C SER A 69 -26.81 -40.26 -29.97
N ASP A 70 -27.66 -39.27 -30.26
CA ASP A 70 -29.12 -39.28 -30.09
C ASP A 70 -29.80 -39.25 -28.69
N ARG A 71 -30.67 -38.21 -28.56
CA ARG A 71 -32.01 -38.16 -27.92
C ARG A 71 -32.25 -38.51 -26.44
N GLY A 72 -33.17 -37.72 -25.86
CA GLY A 72 -34.06 -38.15 -24.78
C GLY A 72 -34.03 -37.20 -23.58
N GLY A 73 -35.18 -36.64 -23.21
CA GLY A 73 -35.29 -35.79 -22.03
C GLY A 73 -36.58 -36.04 -21.27
N ALA A 74 -36.52 -36.07 -19.94
CA ALA A 74 -37.69 -35.98 -19.06
C ALA A 74 -37.32 -35.44 -17.66
N ARG A 75 -38.30 -34.71 -17.12
CA ARG A 75 -38.41 -34.06 -15.81
C ARG A 75 -37.98 -34.92 -14.59
N GLY A 76 -37.48 -34.25 -13.56
CA GLY A 76 -38.13 -34.33 -12.23
C GLY A 76 -37.27 -34.67 -11.01
N SER A 77 -37.22 -33.72 -10.05
CA SER A 77 -36.75 -33.86 -8.65
C SER A 77 -35.27 -34.26 -8.41
N GLY A 78 -34.63 -33.89 -7.30
CA GLY A 78 -35.07 -32.94 -6.26
C GLY A 78 -34.50 -33.24 -4.87
N ALA A 79 -33.29 -32.76 -4.57
CA ALA A 79 -32.76 -32.70 -3.20
C ALA A 79 -31.67 -31.62 -3.10
N ALA A 80 -31.69 -30.82 -2.04
CA ALA A 80 -30.64 -29.82 -1.78
C ALA A 80 -29.55 -30.40 -0.90
N TYR A 81 -28.29 -30.07 -1.19
CA TYR A 81 -27.19 -30.16 -0.22
C TYR A 81 -26.57 -28.77 -0.04
N ARG A 82 -26.34 -28.38 1.22
CA ARG A 82 -25.76 -27.07 1.57
C ARG A 82 -24.24 -27.14 1.45
N GLU A 83 -23.65 -26.40 0.51
CA GLU A 83 -22.25 -26.02 0.66
C GLU A 83 -22.10 -25.01 1.80
N GLY A 84 -21.05 -25.16 2.61
CA GLY A 84 -20.67 -24.19 3.63
C GLY A 84 -19.97 -22.96 3.01
N PRO A 85 -19.79 -21.87 3.79
CA PRO A 85 -19.19 -20.64 3.28
C PRO A 85 -17.75 -20.85 2.83
N ARG A 86 -17.50 -20.66 1.53
CA ARG A 86 -16.15 -20.69 0.95
C ARG A 86 -15.34 -19.49 1.48
N CYS A 87 -14.20 -19.74 2.11
CA CYS A 87 -13.34 -18.68 2.65
C CYS A 87 -12.65 -17.91 1.51
N VAL A 88 -13.21 -16.75 1.13
CA VAL A 88 -12.59 -15.84 0.15
C VAL A 88 -11.36 -15.18 0.78
N GLY A 89 -10.18 -15.65 0.38
CA GLY A 89 -8.88 -15.15 0.85
C GLY A 89 -8.52 -13.78 0.27
N ALA A 90 -9.14 -12.71 0.77
CA ALA A 90 -8.86 -11.33 0.37
C ALA A 90 -7.47 -10.86 0.87
N GLY A 91 -6.42 -11.20 0.11
CA GLY A 91 -5.02 -10.88 0.40
C GLY A 91 -4.68 -9.39 0.30
N ARG A 92 -5.12 -8.57 1.27
CA ARG A 92 -4.79 -7.15 1.35
C ARG A 92 -3.28 -6.93 1.57
N ARG A 93 -2.54 -6.66 0.50
CA ARG A 93 -1.18 -6.09 0.58
C ARG A 93 -1.27 -4.70 1.23
N ARG A 94 -0.82 -4.57 2.47
CA ARG A 94 -0.93 -3.31 3.24
C ARG A 94 0.38 -2.53 3.19
N CYS A 95 0.58 -1.77 2.12
CA CYS A 95 1.69 -0.82 2.01
C CYS A 95 1.65 0.18 3.19
N LEU A 96 2.79 0.36 3.87
CA LEU A 96 2.90 1.19 5.07
C LEU A 96 3.11 2.66 4.68
N ARG A 97 2.02 3.42 4.50
CA ARG A 97 2.11 4.90 4.45
C ARG A 97 2.70 5.44 5.77
N PRO A 98 3.67 6.37 5.74
CA PRO A 98 4.20 7.00 6.94
C PRO A 98 3.15 7.96 7.54
N ALA A 99 3.05 7.99 8.88
CA ALA A 99 2.17 8.93 9.59
C ALA A 99 2.91 10.23 9.94
N GLY A 100 2.22 11.37 9.82
CA GLY A 100 2.76 12.70 10.08
C GLY A 100 3.14 12.97 11.54
N SER A 101 4.01 13.96 11.75
CA SER A 101 4.66 14.23 13.04
C SER A 101 4.06 15.43 13.79
N SER A 102 3.43 15.18 14.95
CA SER A 102 2.95 16.25 15.85
C SER A 102 3.19 16.02 17.35
N VAL A 103 3.59 14.81 17.79
CA VAL A 103 3.69 14.44 19.22
C VAL A 103 5.15 14.33 19.72
N ALA A 104 6.12 14.85 18.97
CA ALA A 104 7.55 14.55 19.18
C ALA A 104 8.24 15.35 20.31
N ALA A 105 7.68 16.48 20.76
CA ALA A 105 8.40 17.43 21.61
C ALA A 105 8.65 16.97 23.06
N GLY A 106 7.69 16.28 23.68
CA GLY A 106 7.71 16.01 25.12
C GLY A 106 8.80 15.03 25.57
N LEU A 107 9.04 13.95 24.81
CA LEU A 107 9.89 12.84 25.26
C LEU A 107 11.39 13.18 25.29
N CYS A 108 11.86 13.99 24.33
CA CYS A 108 13.26 14.40 24.24
C CYS A 108 13.72 15.25 25.43
N ALA A 109 12.82 16.02 26.04
CA ALA A 109 13.12 16.84 27.21
C ALA A 109 13.45 16.00 28.46
N ALA A 110 12.81 14.84 28.63
CA ALA A 110 13.07 13.94 29.75
C ALA A 110 14.46 13.28 29.65
N LEU A 111 14.82 12.78 28.46
CA LEU A 111 16.09 12.07 28.25
C LEU A 111 17.31 13.01 28.37
N ARG A 112 17.23 14.25 27.88
CA ARG A 112 18.30 15.26 28.11
C ARG A 112 18.50 15.57 29.60
N ARG A 113 17.42 15.61 30.40
CA ARG A 113 17.50 15.84 31.86
C ARG A 113 18.09 14.66 32.64
N ALA A 114 18.06 13.45 32.11
CA ALA A 114 18.75 12.30 32.70
C ALA A 114 20.26 12.37 32.43
N HIS A 115 20.66 12.64 31.18
CA HIS A 115 22.08 12.68 30.79
C HIS A 115 22.89 13.78 31.52
N LEU A 116 22.29 14.96 31.71
CA LEU A 116 22.93 16.11 32.40
C LEU A 116 23.06 15.96 33.92
N ARG A 117 22.54 14.89 34.54
CA ARG A 117 22.70 14.63 35.99
C ARG A 117 23.92 13.78 36.34
N GLY A 118 24.72 13.37 35.35
CA GLY A 118 25.92 12.54 35.54
C GLY A 118 27.25 13.29 35.65
N GLN A 119 27.27 14.63 35.72
CA GLN A 119 28.49 15.43 35.72
C GLN A 119 28.53 16.39 36.92
N GLY A 120 29.69 16.47 37.59
CA GLY A 120 29.95 17.39 38.71
C GLY A 120 30.19 18.83 38.24
N PRO A 121 30.13 19.83 39.15
CA PRO A 121 30.00 21.23 38.78
C PRO A 121 31.33 21.94 38.45
N GLY A 122 31.27 22.78 37.41
CA GLY A 122 32.16 23.93 37.17
C GLY A 122 31.35 25.25 37.23
N PRO A 123 31.98 26.43 37.42
CA PRO A 123 31.31 27.56 38.05
C PRO A 123 30.49 28.51 37.14
N ALA A 124 29.32 28.89 37.67
CA ALA A 124 28.66 30.21 37.65
C ALA A 124 28.53 31.03 36.33
N GLY A 125 27.28 31.31 35.95
CA GLY A 125 26.87 32.38 35.02
C GLY A 125 25.42 32.82 35.31
N THR A 126 25.17 34.13 35.36
CA THR A 126 24.00 34.76 36.04
C THR A 126 22.69 34.88 35.24
N ASP A 127 21.60 34.39 35.85
CA ASP A 127 20.29 35.07 36.00
C ASP A 127 19.40 35.31 34.73
N PRO A 128 18.17 35.88 34.78
CA PRO A 128 16.97 35.02 34.75
C PRO A 128 15.87 35.40 33.72
N GLY A 129 14.88 34.51 33.52
CA GLY A 129 13.71 34.80 32.69
C GLY A 129 12.48 33.88 32.86
N ARG A 130 11.48 34.37 33.60
CA ARG A 130 10.03 33.96 33.61
C ARG A 130 9.62 32.51 33.96
N HIS A 131 9.12 32.40 35.20
CA HIS A 131 7.94 31.60 35.63
C HIS A 131 6.70 31.75 34.69
N GLN A 132 5.61 30.96 34.68
CA GLN A 132 5.10 29.69 35.28
C GLN A 132 3.77 29.30 34.51
N ARG A 133 2.97 28.23 34.71
CA ARG A 133 2.95 27.16 35.74
C ARG A 133 2.73 25.69 35.24
N PRO A 134 1.52 25.08 35.07
CA PRO A 134 1.35 23.71 35.61
C PRO A 134 0.69 22.62 34.73
N ALA A 135 1.13 21.38 34.95
CA ALA A 135 0.41 20.08 34.89
C ALA A 135 1.47 18.96 34.86
N GLY A 136 1.26 17.72 35.31
CA GLY A 136 0.15 17.11 36.06
C GLY A 136 0.55 15.66 36.36
N THR A 137 0.28 15.15 37.56
CA THR A 137 0.71 13.79 37.96
C THR A 137 -0.27 12.72 37.47
N GLU A 138 0.18 11.74 36.70
CA GLU A 138 -0.63 10.54 36.44
C GLU A 138 0.19 9.26 36.21
N SER A 139 -0.48 8.12 36.36
CA SER A 139 0.09 6.81 36.69
C SER A 139 1.01 6.18 35.62
N ALA A 140 2.21 5.76 36.03
CA ALA A 140 3.04 4.83 35.26
C ALA A 140 2.46 3.40 35.37
N GLY A 141 1.61 3.02 34.39
CA GLY A 141 0.83 1.77 34.45
C GLY A 141 0.50 1.15 33.09
N ARG A 142 1.38 1.26 32.10
CA ARG A 142 1.21 0.61 30.78
C ARG A 142 2.53 0.02 30.29
N ALA A 143 2.45 -1.13 29.62
CA ALA A 143 3.60 -1.73 28.94
C ALA A 143 4.03 -0.83 27.76
N SER A 144 5.23 -0.25 27.86
CA SER A 144 5.78 0.63 26.83
C SER A 144 6.14 -0.15 25.58
N ARG A 145 5.22 -0.23 24.61
CA ARG A 145 5.57 -0.57 23.22
C ARG A 145 6.50 0.51 22.67
N CYS A 146 7.80 0.30 22.80
CA CYS A 146 8.81 1.10 22.12
C CYS A 146 8.67 0.88 20.60
N ALA A 147 7.96 1.79 19.94
CA ALA A 147 7.96 1.97 18.49
C ALA A 147 8.51 3.36 18.11
N PRO A 148 9.77 3.71 18.44
CA PRO A 148 10.31 5.05 18.22
C PRO A 148 10.88 5.13 16.80
N GLN A 149 10.22 5.92 15.95
CA GLN A 149 10.42 5.98 14.49
C GLN A 149 10.01 4.69 13.77
N GLY A 150 9.04 4.79 12.87
CA GLY A 150 8.28 3.65 12.33
C GLY A 150 9.13 2.60 11.60
N TRP A 151 8.94 1.34 11.98
CA TRP A 151 9.19 0.10 11.20
C TRP A 151 10.51 -0.01 10.42
N ARG A 152 11.57 0.70 10.83
CA ARG A 152 12.92 0.49 10.28
C ARG A 152 13.45 -0.88 10.73
N PRO A 153 13.88 -1.76 9.80
CA PRO A 153 14.56 -3.01 10.13
C PRO A 153 15.77 -2.81 11.04
N LEU A 154 16.11 -3.84 11.82
CA LEU A 154 17.16 -3.79 12.85
C LEU A 154 18.50 -3.31 12.25
N ARG A 155 18.94 -2.10 12.61
CA ARG A 155 20.23 -1.54 12.20
C ARG A 155 21.30 -1.84 13.26
N LEU A 156 22.47 -2.27 12.77
CA LEU A 156 23.51 -3.00 13.50
C LEU A 156 24.17 -2.28 14.71
N ARG A 157 23.95 -0.97 14.90
CA ARG A 157 24.50 -0.20 16.04
C ARG A 157 23.41 0.27 17.03
N ALA A 158 22.58 1.25 16.64
CA ALA A 158 21.72 1.98 17.58
C ALA A 158 20.73 1.15 18.42
N ARG A 159 20.10 0.10 17.88
CA ARG A 159 19.01 -0.61 18.59
C ARG A 159 19.48 -1.53 19.72
N GLY A 160 20.74 -1.98 19.70
CA GLY A 160 21.31 -2.79 20.78
C GLY A 160 21.54 -1.97 22.05
N GLU A 161 22.01 -0.73 21.88
CA GLU A 161 22.20 0.25 22.97
C GLU A 161 20.87 0.63 23.63
N GLU A 162 19.83 0.88 22.82
CA GLU A 162 18.46 1.12 23.32
C GLU A 162 17.92 -0.07 24.12
N ALA A 163 17.99 -1.29 23.58
CA ALA A 163 17.49 -2.50 24.26
C ALA A 163 18.24 -2.77 25.58
N LEU A 164 19.56 -2.56 25.61
CA LEU A 164 20.38 -2.66 26.82
C LEU A 164 20.00 -1.59 27.85
N ALA A 165 19.68 -0.36 27.42
CA ALA A 165 19.21 0.68 28.31
C ALA A 165 17.83 0.37 28.91
N LEU A 166 16.90 -0.18 28.12
CA LEU A 166 15.58 -0.63 28.60
C LEU A 166 15.71 -1.78 29.60
N ALA A 167 16.52 -2.79 29.29
CA ALA A 167 16.80 -3.93 30.18
C ALA A 167 17.38 -3.47 31.54
N ARG A 168 18.34 -2.55 31.53
CA ARG A 168 18.96 -1.97 32.74
C ARG A 168 17.98 -1.23 33.66
N HIS A 169 16.84 -0.78 33.14
CA HIS A 169 15.78 -0.11 33.90
C HIS A 169 14.56 -1.01 34.16
N GLY A 170 14.64 -2.31 33.85
CA GLY A 170 13.53 -3.26 34.01
C GLY A 170 12.34 -3.02 33.07
N ILE A 171 12.53 -2.25 31.99
CA ILE A 171 11.46 -1.92 31.05
C ILE A 171 11.34 -3.05 30.02
N SER A 172 10.20 -3.73 30.01
CA SER A 172 9.89 -4.79 29.03
C SER A 172 9.83 -4.23 27.61
N PHE A 173 10.42 -4.96 26.66
CA PHE A 173 10.41 -4.62 25.23
C PHE A 173 10.19 -5.87 24.35
N GLU A 174 9.90 -5.64 23.07
CA GLU A 174 9.67 -6.65 22.03
C GLU A 174 10.60 -6.34 20.85
N ILE A 175 11.35 -7.32 20.34
CA ILE A 175 12.17 -7.16 19.13
C ILE A 175 11.40 -7.76 17.96
N VAL A 176 10.96 -6.92 17.03
CA VAL A 176 10.38 -7.35 15.76
C VAL A 176 11.49 -7.41 14.70
N PRO A 177 11.83 -8.58 14.16
CA PRO A 177 12.83 -8.70 13.09
C PRO A 177 12.28 -8.13 11.78
N GLY A 178 13.17 -7.66 10.91
CA GLY A 178 12.83 -7.14 9.58
C GLY A 178 13.98 -7.34 8.59
N VAL A 179 13.67 -7.32 7.29
CA VAL A 179 14.65 -7.58 6.23
C VAL A 179 15.68 -6.46 6.17
N SER A 180 16.97 -6.79 6.29
CA SER A 180 18.06 -5.81 6.23
C SER A 180 18.19 -5.19 4.83
N SER A 181 18.55 -3.90 4.77
CA SER A 181 18.88 -3.23 3.50
C SER A 181 20.08 -3.86 2.78
N ALA A 182 20.94 -4.61 3.50
CA ALA A 182 22.03 -5.38 2.89
C ALA A 182 21.55 -6.54 1.99
N ILE A 183 20.27 -6.93 2.07
CA ILE A 183 19.65 -7.98 1.26
C ILE A 183 18.51 -7.40 0.43
N ALA A 184 17.67 -6.54 1.03
CA ALA A 184 16.51 -5.97 0.36
C ALA A 184 16.87 -5.02 -0.79
N ALA A 185 17.89 -4.16 -0.62
CA ALA A 185 18.31 -3.23 -1.67
C ALA A 185 18.90 -3.94 -2.90
N PRO A 186 19.88 -4.86 -2.80
CA PRO A 186 20.37 -5.58 -3.97
C PRO A 186 19.27 -6.44 -4.61
N ALA A 187 18.42 -7.12 -3.84
CA ALA A 187 17.33 -7.93 -4.41
C ALA A 187 16.30 -7.11 -5.22
N TYR A 188 16.00 -5.87 -4.81
CA TYR A 188 15.16 -4.95 -5.60
C TYR A 188 15.92 -4.27 -6.75
N ALA A 189 17.25 -4.34 -6.78
CA ALA A 189 18.09 -3.88 -7.88
C ALA A 189 18.44 -4.99 -8.89
N GLY A 190 17.82 -6.17 -8.77
CA GLY A 190 18.11 -7.35 -9.62
C GLY A 190 19.38 -8.13 -9.24
N ILE A 191 19.98 -7.87 -8.08
CA ILE A 191 21.28 -8.44 -7.71
C ILE A 191 21.10 -9.44 -6.55
N PRO A 192 21.38 -10.74 -6.75
CA PRO A 192 21.36 -11.72 -5.66
C PRO A 192 22.62 -11.58 -4.79
N VAL A 193 22.48 -11.52 -3.46
CA VAL A 193 23.64 -11.42 -2.55
C VAL A 193 24.54 -12.68 -2.58
N THR A 194 24.02 -13.80 -3.06
CA THR A 194 24.70 -15.09 -3.23
C THR A 194 24.12 -15.82 -4.44
N HIS A 195 24.98 -16.47 -5.22
CA HIS A 195 24.58 -17.29 -6.38
C HIS A 195 25.51 -18.51 -6.48
N ARG A 196 24.95 -19.71 -6.70
CA ARG A 196 25.69 -20.99 -6.54
C ARG A 196 26.98 -21.11 -7.36
N GLY A 197 27.01 -20.52 -8.56
CA GLY A 197 28.17 -20.54 -9.45
C GLY A 197 29.07 -19.29 -9.40
N ILE A 198 28.82 -18.34 -8.48
CA ILE A 198 29.49 -17.02 -8.46
C ILE A 198 29.91 -16.60 -7.04
N ALA A 199 29.00 -16.72 -6.07
CA ALA A 199 29.20 -16.26 -4.70
C ALA A 199 28.43 -17.16 -3.72
N THR A 200 29.14 -18.04 -3.01
CA THR A 200 28.56 -18.96 -2.01
C THR A 200 28.28 -18.31 -0.66
N GLY A 201 28.86 -17.13 -0.40
CA GLY A 201 28.67 -16.33 0.81
C GLY A 201 28.87 -14.84 0.57
N PHE A 202 28.45 -14.03 1.54
CA PHE A 202 28.54 -12.57 1.48
C PHE A 202 28.92 -11.97 2.83
N THR A 203 29.61 -10.82 2.80
CA THR A 203 30.07 -10.10 4.01
C THR A 203 29.44 -8.72 4.05
N VAL A 204 28.97 -8.27 5.21
CA VAL A 204 28.32 -6.96 5.39
C VAL A 204 29.12 -6.09 6.35
N VAL A 205 29.57 -4.92 5.90
CA VAL A 205 30.38 -3.97 6.69
C VAL A 205 29.76 -2.57 6.71
N SER A 206 30.14 -1.75 7.70
CA SER A 206 29.77 -0.34 7.77
C SER A 206 30.88 0.52 7.17
N GLY A 207 30.64 1.12 6.00
CA GLY A 207 31.55 2.10 5.38
C GLY A 207 31.50 3.49 6.03
N SER A 208 30.82 3.63 7.18
CA SER A 208 30.65 4.89 7.92
C SER A 208 31.92 5.39 8.62
N GLU A 209 33.02 4.66 8.52
CA GLU A 209 34.31 5.00 9.11
C GLU A 209 35.32 5.20 7.99
N ASP A 210 35.97 6.36 7.98
CA ASP A 210 36.98 6.72 7.01
C ASP A 210 38.12 5.67 7.01
N PRO A 211 38.39 4.98 5.87
CA PRO A 211 39.46 3.99 5.76
C PRO A 211 40.86 4.54 6.00
N SER A 212 41.08 5.86 5.94
CA SER A 212 42.38 6.48 6.22
C SER A 212 42.59 6.89 7.68
N LYS A 213 41.82 6.33 8.62
CA LYS A 213 42.09 6.44 10.06
C LYS A 213 43.26 5.52 10.47
N PRO A 214 44.09 5.91 11.46
CA PRO A 214 45.16 5.03 11.97
C PRO A 214 44.65 3.68 12.48
N GLU A 215 43.46 3.68 13.07
CA GLU A 215 42.70 2.49 13.45
C GLU A 215 41.35 2.54 12.73
N SER A 216 41.17 1.70 11.70
CA SER A 216 39.86 1.41 11.12
C SER A 216 39.34 0.12 11.73
N SER A 217 38.07 0.07 12.14
CA SER A 217 37.47 -1.16 12.69
C SER A 217 37.14 -2.22 11.62
N VAL A 218 37.46 -1.94 10.35
CA VAL A 218 37.21 -2.81 9.20
C VAL A 218 38.54 -3.12 8.50
N HIS A 219 38.94 -4.39 8.48
CA HIS A 219 40.16 -4.86 7.84
C HIS A 219 39.98 -5.00 6.31
N TRP A 220 39.92 -3.85 5.61
CA TRP A 220 39.66 -3.77 4.16
C TRP A 220 40.62 -4.65 3.33
N GLU A 221 41.87 -4.79 3.74
CA GLU A 221 42.83 -5.67 3.06
C GLU A 221 42.46 -7.16 3.12
N GLU A 222 41.97 -7.62 4.27
CA GLU A 222 41.54 -9.01 4.45
C GLU A 222 40.26 -9.29 3.67
N LEU A 223 39.36 -8.32 3.60
CA LEU A 223 38.14 -8.41 2.79
C LEU A 223 38.47 -8.49 1.29
N ALA A 224 39.41 -7.67 0.79
CA ALA A 224 39.89 -7.72 -0.58
C ALA A 224 40.58 -9.05 -0.90
N ARG A 225 41.54 -9.47 -0.07
CA ARG A 225 42.25 -10.76 -0.23
C ARG A 225 41.28 -11.95 -0.19
N SER A 226 40.29 -11.92 0.71
CA SER A 226 39.28 -12.98 0.80
C SER A 226 38.40 -13.04 -0.46
N LEU A 227 37.90 -11.89 -0.92
CA LEU A 227 37.05 -11.77 -2.11
C LEU A 227 37.80 -12.17 -3.39
N ALA A 228 39.08 -11.79 -3.52
CA ALA A 228 39.92 -12.14 -4.66
C ALA A 228 40.33 -13.64 -4.69
N ALA A 229 40.54 -14.26 -3.52
CA ALA A 229 40.98 -15.66 -3.43
C ALA A 229 39.84 -16.70 -3.40
N HIS A 230 38.65 -16.33 -2.91
CA HIS A 230 37.53 -17.26 -2.70
C HIS A 230 36.20 -16.83 -3.36
N GLY A 231 36.18 -15.67 -4.02
CA GLY A 231 34.93 -15.07 -4.52
C GLY A 231 34.00 -14.63 -3.40
N GLY A 232 32.71 -14.52 -3.71
CA GLY A 232 31.69 -14.03 -2.78
C GLY A 232 31.17 -12.63 -3.15
N THR A 233 30.56 -11.95 -2.16
CA THR A 233 29.99 -10.60 -2.32
C THR A 233 30.30 -9.74 -1.11
N LEU A 234 30.85 -8.54 -1.31
CA LEU A 234 31.06 -7.55 -0.25
C LEU A 234 29.98 -6.46 -0.30
N MET A 235 29.22 -6.34 0.78
CA MET A 235 28.17 -5.35 0.97
C MET A 235 28.65 -4.24 1.89
N THR A 236 28.67 -2.98 1.44
CA THR A 236 28.95 -1.83 2.32
C THR A 236 27.69 -1.01 2.59
N LEU A 237 27.40 -0.81 3.88
CA LEU A 237 26.29 0.00 4.37
C LEU A 237 26.81 1.35 4.82
N MET A 238 26.03 2.41 4.60
CA MET A 238 26.35 3.78 5.05
C MET A 238 27.69 4.36 4.51
N GLY A 239 28.28 3.72 3.49
CA GLY A 239 29.62 4.03 3.00
C GLY A 239 29.74 5.19 2.00
N TRP A 240 28.62 5.83 1.61
CA TRP A 240 28.61 6.78 0.48
C TRP A 240 29.64 7.92 0.60
N ALA A 241 29.75 8.54 1.78
CA ALA A 241 30.68 9.64 2.03
C ALA A 241 32.18 9.21 2.03
N SER A 242 32.47 7.91 1.99
CA SER A 242 33.83 7.37 1.96
C SER A 242 34.01 6.32 0.84
N ILE A 243 33.09 6.26 -0.12
CA ILE A 243 33.01 5.17 -1.10
C ILE A 243 34.28 5.06 -1.95
N GLU A 244 34.82 6.18 -2.40
CA GLU A 244 36.05 6.27 -3.18
C GLU A 244 37.24 5.66 -2.41
N LYS A 245 37.48 6.13 -1.17
CA LYS A 245 38.50 5.57 -0.27
C LYS A 245 38.33 4.08 0.00
N ILE A 246 37.09 3.58 0.04
CA ILE A 246 36.78 2.15 0.23
C ILE A 246 37.17 1.35 -1.02
N LEU A 247 36.77 1.80 -2.22
CA LEU A 247 37.12 1.12 -3.47
C LEU A 247 38.63 1.17 -3.72
N GLU A 248 39.29 2.31 -3.47
CA GLU A 248 40.74 2.47 -3.50
C GLU A 248 41.47 1.53 -2.51
N ALA A 249 40.95 1.37 -1.29
CA ALA A 249 41.55 0.47 -0.30
C ALA A 249 41.45 -0.99 -0.73
N LEU A 250 40.32 -1.41 -1.30
CA LEU A 250 40.14 -2.75 -1.85
C LEU A 250 41.06 -3.00 -3.07
N GLN A 251 41.19 -2.01 -3.96
CA GLN A 251 42.05 -2.09 -5.15
C GLN A 251 43.54 -2.17 -4.77
N ARG A 252 44.00 -1.32 -3.83
CA ARG A 252 45.38 -1.37 -3.30
C ARG A 252 45.71 -2.70 -2.60
N ALA A 253 44.70 -3.39 -2.08
CA ALA A 253 44.84 -4.70 -1.45
C ALA A 253 44.75 -5.88 -2.44
N GLY A 254 44.70 -5.61 -3.76
CA GLY A 254 44.78 -6.63 -4.82
C GLY A 254 43.45 -7.08 -5.43
N LEU A 255 42.33 -6.41 -5.11
CA LEU A 255 41.07 -6.64 -5.82
C LEU A 255 41.12 -6.00 -7.23
N SER A 256 40.57 -6.66 -8.24
CA SER A 256 40.65 -6.18 -9.63
C SER A 256 39.96 -4.82 -9.82
N ALA A 257 40.57 -3.94 -10.60
CA ALA A 257 39.98 -2.67 -11.01
C ALA A 257 38.64 -2.85 -11.76
N ASP A 258 38.48 -3.99 -12.43
CA ASP A 258 37.30 -4.36 -13.22
C ASP A 258 36.21 -5.05 -12.40
N THR A 259 36.46 -5.40 -11.12
CA THR A 259 35.48 -6.09 -10.28
C THR A 259 34.14 -5.34 -10.27
N PRO A 260 33.01 -6.00 -10.62
CA PRO A 260 31.71 -5.34 -10.70
C PRO A 260 31.25 -4.72 -9.38
N VAL A 261 30.65 -3.53 -9.48
CA VAL A 261 30.12 -2.75 -8.35
C VAL A 261 28.77 -2.14 -8.71
N ALA A 262 27.80 -2.28 -7.81
CA ALA A 262 26.51 -1.59 -7.89
C ALA A 262 26.30 -0.66 -6.69
N LEU A 263 25.77 0.53 -6.96
CA LEU A 263 25.39 1.52 -5.97
C LEU A 263 23.86 1.65 -5.98
N VAL A 264 23.20 1.14 -4.95
CA VAL A 264 21.73 1.17 -4.82
C VAL A 264 21.31 2.25 -3.82
N GLN A 265 20.86 3.39 -4.34
CA GLN A 265 20.24 4.46 -3.57
C GLN A 265 18.75 4.16 -3.33
N TRP A 266 18.23 4.49 -2.13
CA TRP A 266 16.80 4.31 -1.79
C TRP A 266 16.23 2.91 -2.11
N GLY A 267 17.04 1.85 -1.97
CA GLY A 267 16.63 0.49 -2.31
C GLY A 267 15.28 0.07 -1.73
N THR A 268 14.45 -0.58 -2.54
CA THR A 268 13.02 -0.92 -2.30
C THR A 268 12.00 0.22 -2.35
N TRP A 269 12.40 1.46 -2.68
CA TRP A 269 11.47 2.58 -2.87
C TRP A 269 11.19 2.81 -4.36
N ASN A 270 10.03 3.38 -4.66
CA ASN A 270 9.68 3.94 -5.97
C ASN A 270 10.77 4.84 -6.58
N ARG A 271 11.50 5.60 -5.76
CA ARG A 271 12.65 6.44 -6.15
C ARG A 271 14.01 5.74 -6.01
N GLN A 272 14.06 4.41 -6.10
CA GLN A 272 15.33 3.67 -6.14
C GLN A 272 16.17 4.12 -7.34
N ARG A 273 17.47 4.28 -7.15
CA ARG A 273 18.41 4.58 -8.24
C ARG A 273 19.57 3.62 -8.14
N THR A 274 19.77 2.81 -9.17
CA THR A 274 20.84 1.82 -9.26
C THR A 274 21.86 2.25 -10.29
N VAL A 275 23.13 2.39 -9.89
CA VAL A 275 24.24 2.70 -10.79
C VAL A 275 25.23 1.54 -10.78
N THR A 276 25.52 0.97 -11.95
CA THR A 276 26.50 -0.11 -12.14
C THR A 276 27.81 0.38 -12.77
N GLY A 277 28.90 -0.20 -12.31
CA GLY A 277 30.25 0.05 -12.82
C GLY A 277 31.22 -1.00 -12.30
N THR A 278 32.49 -0.64 -12.34
CA THR A 278 33.61 -1.44 -11.81
C THR A 278 34.21 -0.77 -10.57
N LEU A 279 35.10 -1.46 -9.86
CA LEU A 279 35.84 -0.93 -8.72
C LEU A 279 36.48 0.44 -9.02
N ALA A 280 37.05 0.60 -10.20
CA ALA A 280 37.67 1.85 -10.66
C ALA A 280 36.69 2.95 -11.14
N THR A 281 35.44 2.63 -11.45
CA THR A 281 34.50 3.58 -12.12
C THR A 281 33.24 3.91 -11.33
N ALA A 282 32.81 3.08 -10.39
CA ALA A 282 31.51 3.23 -9.72
C ALA A 282 31.37 4.52 -8.91
N ALA A 283 32.43 4.97 -8.21
CA ALA A 283 32.40 6.22 -7.46
C ALA A 283 32.20 7.46 -8.37
N ALA A 284 32.81 7.48 -9.55
CA ALA A 284 32.64 8.55 -10.53
C ALA A 284 31.22 8.54 -11.12
N LYS A 285 30.76 7.38 -11.62
CA LYS A 285 29.39 7.21 -12.15
C LYS A 285 28.31 7.56 -11.12
N GLY A 286 28.52 7.23 -9.85
CA GLY A 286 27.58 7.57 -8.77
C GLY A 286 27.53 9.07 -8.43
N ARG A 287 28.58 9.85 -8.76
CA ARG A 287 28.57 11.33 -8.66
C ARG A 287 27.94 11.97 -9.88
N GLU A 288 28.26 11.47 -11.07
CA GLU A 288 27.62 11.87 -12.35
C GLU A 288 26.10 11.68 -12.29
N ALA A 289 25.65 10.57 -11.68
CA ALA A 289 24.24 10.32 -11.42
C ALA A 289 23.65 11.12 -10.23
N ASP A 290 24.39 12.00 -9.55
CA ASP A 290 23.94 12.70 -8.33
C ASP A 290 23.31 11.74 -7.28
N LEU A 291 24.07 10.73 -6.86
CA LEU A 291 23.66 9.89 -5.73
C LEU A 291 23.98 10.59 -4.40
N ALA A 292 23.04 10.51 -3.47
CA ALA A 292 23.15 11.01 -2.10
C ALA A 292 22.80 9.90 -1.11
N ALA A 293 23.26 9.99 0.15
CA ALA A 293 22.93 8.99 1.17
C ALA A 293 21.41 8.93 1.42
N PRO A 294 20.80 7.73 1.61
CA PRO A 294 21.44 6.44 1.81
C PRO A 294 21.69 5.64 0.51
N VAL A 295 22.92 5.15 0.36
CA VAL A 295 23.34 4.19 -0.67
C VAL A 295 23.81 2.90 0.02
N VAL A 296 23.52 1.76 -0.61
CA VAL A 296 24.11 0.45 -0.33
C VAL A 296 25.03 0.11 -1.50
N ALA A 297 26.30 -0.22 -1.25
CA ALA A 297 27.20 -0.72 -2.28
C ALA A 297 27.24 -2.25 -2.27
N VAL A 298 27.18 -2.85 -3.45
CA VAL A 298 27.43 -4.27 -3.72
C VAL A 298 28.74 -4.35 -4.50
N ILE A 299 29.65 -5.24 -4.11
CA ILE A 299 30.95 -5.42 -4.76
C ILE A 299 31.16 -6.92 -4.99
N GLY A 300 31.41 -7.32 -6.23
CA GLY A 300 31.63 -8.70 -6.66
C GLY A 300 30.74 -9.11 -7.85
N GLU A 301 31.12 -10.21 -8.50
CA GLU A 301 30.59 -10.70 -9.78
C GLU A 301 29.06 -10.92 -9.84
N VAL A 302 28.37 -11.03 -8.70
CA VAL A 302 26.90 -11.12 -8.67
C VAL A 302 26.20 -9.87 -9.23
N VAL A 303 26.88 -8.73 -9.26
CA VAL A 303 26.35 -7.48 -9.85
C VAL A 303 26.07 -7.65 -11.35
N SER A 304 26.86 -8.46 -12.06
CA SER A 304 26.72 -8.71 -13.50
C SER A 304 25.38 -9.37 -13.86
N LEU A 305 24.73 -10.06 -12.91
CA LEU A 305 23.40 -10.64 -13.11
C LEU A 305 22.27 -9.60 -13.16
N ARG A 306 22.53 -8.33 -12.81
CA ARG A 306 21.49 -7.29 -12.80
C ARG A 306 20.79 -7.17 -14.16
N ASP A 307 21.56 -7.23 -15.25
CA ASP A 307 21.04 -6.90 -16.57
C ASP A 307 20.06 -7.97 -17.10
N GLU A 308 20.09 -9.18 -16.52
CA GLU A 308 19.10 -10.25 -16.71
C GLU A 308 17.96 -10.22 -15.67
N LEU A 309 18.23 -9.76 -14.45
CA LEU A 309 17.37 -9.96 -13.27
C LEU A 309 16.70 -8.70 -12.71
N ALA A 310 16.89 -7.53 -13.33
CA ALA A 310 16.15 -6.32 -12.98
C ALA A 310 14.64 -6.52 -13.21
N TRP A 311 13.82 -6.30 -12.17
CA TRP A 311 12.37 -6.58 -12.18
C TRP A 311 11.51 -5.44 -11.59
N PHE A 312 12.17 -4.38 -11.12
CA PHE A 312 11.56 -3.32 -10.31
C PHE A 312 11.88 -1.95 -10.89
N ASP A 313 13.17 -1.59 -11.00
CA ASP A 313 13.63 -0.29 -11.52
C ASP A 313 13.75 -0.22 -13.06
N ASN A 314 13.10 -1.14 -13.77
CA ASN A 314 12.97 -1.21 -15.24
C ASN A 314 11.51 -1.18 -15.73
N ARG A 315 10.54 -0.84 -14.87
CA ARG A 315 9.12 -0.78 -15.25
C ARG A 315 8.79 0.50 -16.02
N PRO A 316 7.81 0.50 -16.95
CA PRO A 316 7.52 1.64 -17.83
C PRO A 316 7.27 2.98 -17.12
N LEU A 317 6.59 2.97 -15.97
CA LEU A 317 6.28 4.18 -15.21
C LEU A 317 7.13 4.29 -13.94
N PHE A 318 8.31 3.66 -13.89
CA PHE A 318 9.12 3.60 -12.66
C PHE A 318 9.48 4.99 -12.13
N SER A 319 9.29 5.19 -10.83
CA SER A 319 9.44 6.46 -10.11
C SER A 319 8.49 7.61 -10.55
N LYS A 320 7.63 7.43 -11.56
CA LYS A 320 6.74 8.49 -12.06
C LYS A 320 5.60 8.80 -11.08
N ARG A 321 5.44 10.06 -10.72
CA ARG A 321 4.35 10.54 -9.85
C ARG A 321 3.13 10.90 -10.68
N VAL A 322 2.08 10.09 -10.53
CA VAL A 322 0.84 10.18 -11.34
C VAL A 322 -0.31 10.69 -10.49
N LEU A 323 -0.80 11.88 -10.79
CA LEU A 323 -1.97 12.47 -10.14
C LEU A 323 -3.25 11.78 -10.62
N VAL A 324 -3.97 11.17 -9.68
CA VAL A 324 -5.28 10.55 -9.89
C VAL A 324 -6.35 11.46 -9.30
N THR A 325 -7.08 12.14 -10.18
CA THR A 325 -8.08 13.20 -9.88
C THR A 325 -9.46 12.67 -9.48
N ARG A 326 -9.64 11.35 -9.50
CA ARG A 326 -10.94 10.67 -9.37
C ARG A 326 -11.36 10.48 -7.90
N SER A 327 -12.65 10.28 -7.66
CA SER A 327 -13.18 9.99 -6.32
C SER A 327 -12.61 8.69 -5.74
N ARG A 328 -12.42 8.67 -4.42
CA ARG A 328 -11.66 7.65 -3.67
C ARG A 328 -12.10 6.19 -3.91
N THR A 329 -13.39 5.96 -4.17
CA THR A 329 -13.94 4.62 -4.44
C THR A 329 -13.60 4.12 -5.84
N GLN A 330 -13.42 5.01 -6.82
CA GLN A 330 -13.08 4.67 -8.21
C GLN A 330 -11.60 4.88 -8.55
N ALA A 331 -10.82 5.55 -7.69
CA ALA A 331 -9.38 5.71 -7.86
C ALA A 331 -8.61 4.38 -7.76
N SER A 332 -9.05 3.47 -6.88
CA SER A 332 -8.40 2.18 -6.56
C SER A 332 -7.80 1.45 -7.77
N ARG A 333 -8.63 1.02 -8.73
CA ARG A 333 -8.16 0.24 -9.90
C ARG A 333 -7.17 1.01 -10.78
N MET A 334 -7.28 2.33 -10.87
CA MET A 334 -6.29 3.16 -11.58
C MET A 334 -4.97 3.21 -10.80
N CYS A 335 -5.02 3.40 -9.48
CA CYS A 335 -3.83 3.33 -8.64
C CYS A 335 -3.14 1.96 -8.72
N ASP A 336 -3.89 0.87 -8.65
CA ASP A 336 -3.36 -0.51 -8.73
C ASP A 336 -2.60 -0.74 -10.05
N LEU A 337 -3.20 -0.38 -11.21
CA LEU A 337 -2.57 -0.52 -12.53
C LEU A 337 -1.28 0.34 -12.66
N LEU A 338 -1.31 1.57 -12.15
CA LEU A 338 -0.17 2.48 -12.19
C LEU A 338 0.97 2.01 -11.25
N GLU A 339 0.65 1.55 -10.04
CA GLU A 339 1.65 1.00 -9.09
C GLU A 339 2.26 -0.32 -9.60
N ASP A 340 1.48 -1.20 -10.25
CA ASP A 340 2.03 -2.38 -10.92
C ASP A 340 2.94 -2.00 -12.11
N ALA A 341 2.62 -0.93 -12.85
CA ALA A 341 3.53 -0.33 -13.85
C ALA A 341 4.74 0.43 -13.25
N GLY A 342 4.90 0.46 -11.92
CA GLY A 342 6.05 1.04 -11.21
C GLY A 342 5.87 2.50 -10.77
N ALA A 343 4.71 3.10 -11.03
CA ALA A 343 4.41 4.49 -10.73
C ALA A 343 4.11 4.74 -9.24
N VAL A 344 3.89 6.01 -8.92
CA VAL A 344 3.48 6.51 -7.61
C VAL A 344 2.13 7.19 -7.77
N ALA A 345 1.05 6.50 -7.41
CA ALA A 345 -0.30 7.04 -7.53
C ALA A 345 -0.58 8.08 -6.43
N VAL A 346 -0.78 9.34 -6.83
CA VAL A 346 -1.08 10.47 -5.94
C VAL A 346 -2.59 10.74 -5.97
N GLU A 347 -3.32 10.30 -4.95
CA GLU A 347 -4.76 10.52 -4.80
C GLU A 347 -5.08 12.00 -4.46
N LEU A 348 -5.62 12.74 -5.42
CA LEU A 348 -6.18 14.08 -5.19
C LEU A 348 -7.67 14.11 -5.62
N PRO A 349 -8.58 13.51 -4.82
CA PRO A 349 -10.01 13.55 -5.08
C PRO A 349 -10.54 14.96 -4.83
N ALA A 350 -10.87 15.69 -5.90
CA ALA A 350 -11.44 17.04 -5.80
C ALA A 350 -12.90 17.08 -5.29
N ILE A 351 -13.52 15.92 -5.03
CA ILE A 351 -14.82 15.77 -4.38
C ILE A 351 -14.70 14.76 -3.24
N ALA A 352 -15.24 15.13 -2.07
CA ALA A 352 -15.57 14.25 -0.98
C ALA A 352 -17.10 14.15 -0.79
N ILE A 353 -17.53 13.04 -0.20
CA ILE A 353 -18.89 12.87 0.32
C ILE A 353 -18.82 13.15 1.82
N ALA A 354 -19.70 14.02 2.31
CA ALA A 354 -19.81 14.38 3.72
C ALA A 354 -21.24 14.15 4.22
N PRO A 355 -21.45 13.91 5.53
CA PRO A 355 -22.77 13.95 6.12
C PRO A 355 -23.36 15.38 6.05
N PRO A 356 -24.70 15.53 6.04
CA PRO A 356 -25.35 16.80 6.33
C PRO A 356 -24.99 17.34 7.73
N GLU A 357 -25.01 18.66 7.91
CA GLU A 357 -24.78 19.28 9.24
C GLU A 357 -25.92 18.99 10.23
N ASP A 358 -27.16 18.94 9.72
CA ASP A 358 -28.34 18.51 10.45
C ASP A 358 -28.94 17.26 9.80
N PHE A 359 -29.20 16.24 10.62
CA PHE A 359 -29.83 14.99 10.22
C PHE A 359 -31.34 14.98 10.43
N ALA A 360 -31.95 15.97 11.11
CA ALA A 360 -33.33 15.88 11.59
C ALA A 360 -34.36 15.50 10.51
N LEU A 361 -34.25 16.07 9.31
CA LEU A 361 -35.11 15.73 8.17
C LEU A 361 -34.86 14.30 7.69
N LEU A 362 -33.60 13.90 7.52
CA LEU A 362 -33.22 12.55 7.08
C LEU A 362 -33.65 11.50 8.11
N ASP A 363 -33.49 11.79 9.40
CA ASP A 363 -33.89 10.92 10.49
C ASP A 363 -35.42 10.75 10.58
N ASP A 364 -36.20 11.81 10.33
CA ASP A 364 -37.67 11.72 10.24
C ASP A 364 -38.10 10.83 9.05
N ALA A 365 -37.53 11.05 7.86
CA ALA A 365 -37.81 10.21 6.69
C ALA A 365 -37.39 8.74 6.90
N VAL A 366 -36.22 8.51 7.52
CA VAL A 366 -35.76 7.19 7.96
C VAL A 366 -36.69 6.57 9.01
N SER A 367 -37.28 7.41 9.88
CA SER A 367 -38.28 6.95 10.85
C SER A 367 -39.56 6.46 10.15
N ARG A 368 -39.92 7.08 9.02
CA ARG A 368 -41.15 6.89 8.23
C ARG A 368 -41.06 5.88 7.09
N LEU A 369 -39.90 5.30 6.74
CA LEU A 369 -39.68 4.42 5.56
C LEU A 369 -40.83 3.45 5.25
N SER A 370 -41.30 2.69 6.25
CA SER A 370 -42.42 1.73 6.11
C SER A 370 -43.79 2.32 5.68
N SER A 371 -43.93 3.64 5.60
CA SER A 371 -45.11 4.36 5.11
C SER A 371 -44.93 4.98 3.71
N CYS A 372 -43.74 4.88 3.12
CA CYS A 372 -43.48 5.22 1.73
C CYS A 372 -44.03 4.12 0.82
N GLY A 373 -44.63 4.46 -0.32
CA GLY A 373 -44.95 3.48 -1.36
C GLY A 373 -43.66 2.96 -2.03
N TRP A 374 -42.70 3.85 -2.25
CA TRP A 374 -41.36 3.53 -2.73
C TRP A 374 -40.26 4.30 -1.98
N VAL A 375 -39.08 3.69 -1.89
CA VAL A 375 -37.81 4.37 -1.59
C VAL A 375 -36.86 4.09 -2.74
N ILE A 376 -36.39 5.13 -3.44
CA ILE A 376 -35.58 4.98 -4.66
C ILE A 376 -34.17 5.53 -4.42
N PHE A 377 -33.16 4.72 -4.71
CA PHE A 377 -31.76 5.06 -4.55
C PHE A 377 -31.08 5.29 -5.90
N ALA A 378 -30.65 6.52 -6.13
CA ALA A 378 -29.87 6.89 -7.31
C ALA A 378 -28.39 6.51 -7.19
N SER A 379 -27.81 6.54 -5.98
CA SER A 379 -26.37 6.32 -5.75
C SER A 379 -26.09 5.37 -4.57
N VAL A 380 -24.91 4.73 -4.60
CA VAL A 380 -24.39 3.93 -3.47
C VAL A 380 -24.27 4.78 -2.21
N ASN A 381 -23.84 6.03 -2.34
CA ASN A 381 -23.71 6.98 -1.22
C ASN A 381 -25.06 7.19 -0.50
N ALA A 382 -26.16 7.30 -1.25
CA ALA A 382 -27.51 7.44 -0.67
C ALA A 382 -27.92 6.19 0.14
N VAL A 383 -27.55 4.99 -0.33
CA VAL A 383 -27.75 3.74 0.42
C VAL A 383 -26.90 3.74 1.68
N ASP A 384 -25.61 4.12 1.56
CA ASP A 384 -24.68 4.14 2.68
C ASP A 384 -25.16 5.09 3.80
N SER A 385 -25.54 6.32 3.47
CA SER A 385 -26.04 7.33 4.43
C SER A 385 -27.37 6.94 5.08
N VAL A 386 -28.34 6.39 4.34
CA VAL A 386 -29.62 5.95 4.91
C VAL A 386 -29.43 4.78 5.89
N PHE A 387 -28.54 3.84 5.59
CA PHE A 387 -28.27 2.74 6.50
C PHE A 387 -27.43 3.17 7.72
N GLU A 388 -26.53 4.14 7.59
CA GLU A 388 -25.86 4.76 8.75
C GLU A 388 -26.86 5.42 9.70
N ARG A 389 -27.94 6.05 9.19
CA ARG A 389 -29.04 6.56 10.03
C ARG A 389 -29.89 5.45 10.64
N LEU A 390 -30.18 4.37 9.91
CA LEU A 390 -30.87 3.21 10.47
C LEU A 390 -30.10 2.61 11.65
N ASP A 391 -28.80 2.34 11.48
CA ASP A 391 -27.93 1.83 12.53
C ASP A 391 -27.87 2.80 13.73
N ALA A 392 -27.76 4.11 13.49
CA ALA A 392 -27.77 5.14 14.54
C ALA A 392 -29.11 5.22 15.31
N GLN A 393 -30.24 4.90 14.66
CA GLN A 393 -31.56 4.78 15.29
C GLN A 393 -31.82 3.39 15.93
N GLY A 394 -30.85 2.46 15.89
CA GLY A 394 -31.04 1.08 16.37
C GLY A 394 -32.00 0.24 15.51
N ARG A 395 -32.17 0.63 14.24
CA ARG A 395 -33.00 -0.04 13.22
C ARG A 395 -32.12 -0.80 12.24
N ASP A 396 -32.74 -1.58 11.36
CA ASP A 396 -32.07 -2.28 10.26
C ASP A 396 -32.98 -2.34 9.01
N ALA A 397 -32.61 -3.14 8.01
CA ALA A 397 -33.37 -3.36 6.77
C ALA A 397 -34.88 -3.66 6.96
N ARG A 398 -35.31 -4.18 8.12
CA ARG A 398 -36.73 -4.40 8.43
C ARG A 398 -37.54 -3.10 8.51
N ALA A 399 -36.89 -1.94 8.68
CA ALA A 399 -37.55 -0.63 8.74
C ALA A 399 -38.20 -0.18 7.42
N PHE A 400 -37.79 -0.75 6.28
CA PHE A 400 -38.45 -0.53 4.99
C PHE A 400 -39.86 -1.14 4.94
N GLY A 401 -40.14 -2.16 5.76
CA GLY A 401 -41.50 -2.69 5.96
C GLY A 401 -42.14 -3.21 4.68
N ALA A 402 -43.14 -2.47 4.16
CA ALA A 402 -43.87 -2.77 2.93
C ALA A 402 -43.54 -1.81 1.77
N ALA A 403 -42.59 -0.88 1.96
CA ALA A 403 -42.15 0.04 0.91
C ALA A 403 -41.33 -0.70 -0.15
N ARG A 404 -41.61 -0.46 -1.44
CA ARG A 404 -40.80 -0.99 -2.53
C ARG A 404 -39.47 -0.26 -2.64
N VAL A 405 -38.40 -0.96 -3.02
CA VAL A 405 -37.07 -0.38 -3.14
C VAL A 405 -36.61 -0.37 -4.60
N GLY A 406 -36.34 0.83 -5.13
CA GLY A 406 -35.75 1.01 -6.47
C GLY A 406 -34.26 1.32 -6.41
N ALA A 407 -33.48 0.76 -7.34
CA ALA A 407 -32.05 1.04 -7.48
C ALA A 407 -31.73 1.43 -8.94
N ILE A 408 -31.30 2.66 -9.19
CA ILE A 408 -31.15 3.20 -10.56
C ILE A 408 -29.91 2.65 -11.31
N GLY A 409 -29.01 1.95 -10.61
CA GLY A 409 -27.84 1.32 -11.23
C GLY A 409 -27.36 0.06 -10.50
N PRO A 410 -26.64 -0.85 -11.19
CA PRO A 410 -26.27 -2.16 -10.66
C PRO A 410 -25.33 -2.09 -9.45
N ALA A 411 -24.49 -1.05 -9.36
CA ALA A 411 -23.67 -0.80 -8.17
C ALA A 411 -24.54 -0.44 -6.94
N THR A 412 -25.59 0.34 -7.13
CA THR A 412 -26.56 0.71 -6.08
C THR A 412 -27.40 -0.50 -5.67
N ALA A 413 -27.84 -1.34 -6.62
CA ALA A 413 -28.49 -2.61 -6.32
C ALA A 413 -27.58 -3.52 -5.49
N THR A 414 -26.33 -3.73 -5.91
CA THR A 414 -25.32 -4.50 -5.16
C THR A 414 -25.10 -3.96 -3.74
N ALA A 415 -25.19 -2.64 -3.54
CA ALA A 415 -25.03 -2.00 -2.23
C ALA A 415 -26.24 -2.17 -1.29
N LEU A 416 -27.43 -2.39 -1.83
CA LEU A 416 -28.65 -2.77 -1.11
C LEU A 416 -28.67 -4.27 -0.77
N GLU A 417 -28.28 -5.13 -1.72
CA GLU A 417 -28.26 -6.58 -1.53
C GLU A 417 -27.29 -7.00 -0.41
N ARG A 418 -26.12 -6.34 -0.35
CA ARG A 418 -25.14 -6.49 0.75
C ARG A 418 -25.69 -6.14 2.14
N ARG A 419 -26.84 -5.46 2.19
CA ARG A 419 -27.55 -5.04 3.40
C ARG A 419 -28.88 -5.77 3.59
N GLY A 420 -29.16 -6.81 2.79
CA GLY A 420 -30.35 -7.64 2.90
C GLY A 420 -31.59 -7.12 2.18
N ILE A 421 -31.45 -6.10 1.31
CA ILE A 421 -32.53 -5.59 0.46
C ILE A 421 -32.27 -5.99 -1.00
N HIS A 422 -33.10 -6.86 -1.57
CA HIS A 422 -33.17 -7.03 -3.02
C HIS A 422 -34.13 -5.96 -3.58
N PRO A 423 -33.71 -5.11 -4.54
CA PRO A 423 -34.59 -4.09 -5.10
C PRO A 423 -35.76 -4.70 -5.91
N ASP A 424 -36.97 -4.16 -5.73
CA ASP A 424 -38.14 -4.43 -6.59
C ASP A 424 -37.94 -3.90 -8.03
N PHE A 425 -37.06 -2.91 -8.19
CA PHE A 425 -36.71 -2.32 -9.49
C PHE A 425 -35.21 -2.09 -9.62
N THR A 426 -34.65 -2.48 -10.76
CA THR A 426 -33.35 -2.04 -11.26
C THR A 426 -33.45 -1.98 -12.79
N PRO A 427 -33.11 -0.85 -13.45
CA PRO A 427 -33.37 -0.67 -14.86
C PRO A 427 -32.43 -1.54 -15.72
N SER A 428 -32.92 -1.99 -16.87
CA SER A 428 -32.15 -2.77 -17.85
C SER A 428 -30.95 -2.00 -18.42
N ARG A 429 -30.99 -0.66 -18.37
CA ARG A 429 -29.94 0.26 -18.84
C ARG A 429 -29.68 1.35 -17.80
N SER A 430 -28.41 1.53 -17.42
CA SER A 430 -27.99 2.49 -16.38
C SER A 430 -27.83 3.92 -16.90
N VAL A 431 -28.91 4.49 -17.46
CA VAL A 431 -28.98 5.89 -17.95
C VAL A 431 -30.25 6.54 -17.37
N SER A 432 -30.19 7.81 -16.96
CA SER A 432 -31.30 8.49 -16.26
C SER A 432 -32.62 8.49 -17.06
N SER A 433 -32.54 8.70 -18.38
CA SER A 433 -33.68 8.63 -19.29
C SER A 433 -34.31 7.24 -19.34
N ALA A 434 -33.51 6.20 -19.58
CA ALA A 434 -34.00 4.81 -19.66
C ALA A 434 -34.60 4.33 -18.33
N ALA A 435 -34.05 4.76 -17.20
CA ALA A 435 -34.62 4.46 -15.89
C ALA A 435 -36.03 5.07 -15.72
N LEU A 436 -36.27 6.29 -16.21
CA LEU A 436 -37.59 6.91 -16.21
C LEU A 436 -38.58 6.26 -17.18
N GLU A 437 -38.11 5.82 -18.36
CA GLU A 437 -38.92 5.07 -19.32
C GLU A 437 -39.39 3.73 -18.74
N GLU A 438 -38.49 2.98 -18.09
CA GLU A 438 -38.84 1.72 -17.42
C GLU A 438 -39.70 1.94 -16.16
N LEU A 439 -39.48 3.03 -15.40
CA LEU A 439 -40.33 3.41 -14.27
C LEU A 439 -41.74 3.84 -14.73
N ALA A 440 -41.91 4.41 -15.92
CA ALA A 440 -43.23 4.81 -16.44
C ALA A 440 -44.20 3.63 -16.69
N ALA A 441 -43.73 2.38 -16.60
CA ALA A 441 -44.57 1.19 -16.63
C ALA A 441 -45.32 0.91 -15.31
N PHE A 442 -45.03 1.65 -14.23
CA PHE A 442 -45.71 1.54 -12.94
C PHE A 442 -46.79 2.61 -12.76
N GLU A 443 -47.83 2.28 -11.99
CA GLU A 443 -48.85 3.24 -11.54
C GLU A 443 -48.29 4.16 -10.44
N TRP A 444 -48.12 5.44 -10.75
CA TRP A 444 -47.55 6.45 -9.83
C TRP A 444 -48.58 7.36 -9.17
N SER A 445 -49.84 7.34 -9.63
CA SER A 445 -50.87 8.31 -9.25
C SER A 445 -51.08 8.40 -7.73
N GLY A 446 -50.56 9.48 -7.13
CA GLY A 446 -50.67 9.75 -5.69
C GLY A 446 -49.72 8.94 -4.78
N VAL A 447 -48.86 8.10 -5.34
CA VAL A 447 -47.88 7.24 -4.63
C VAL A 447 -46.80 8.08 -3.95
N SER A 448 -46.52 7.82 -2.67
CA SER A 448 -45.41 8.44 -1.94
C SER A 448 -44.06 7.81 -2.32
N VAL A 449 -43.10 8.65 -2.71
CA VAL A 449 -41.74 8.21 -3.09
C VAL A 449 -40.72 8.99 -2.29
N LEU A 450 -39.92 8.31 -1.49
CA LEU A 450 -38.74 8.92 -0.86
C LEU A 450 -37.53 8.77 -1.79
N LEU A 451 -36.81 9.86 -2.04
CA LEU A 451 -35.63 9.92 -2.90
C LEU A 451 -34.44 10.52 -2.13
N PRO A 452 -33.64 9.70 -1.43
CA PRO A 452 -32.42 10.13 -0.75
C PRO A 452 -31.33 10.44 -1.79
N ALA A 453 -30.82 11.67 -1.77
CA ALA A 453 -29.96 12.22 -2.82
C ALA A 453 -28.80 13.06 -2.26
N ALA A 454 -27.91 13.53 -3.15
CA ALA A 454 -27.00 14.63 -2.84
C ALA A 454 -27.77 15.92 -2.52
N ASP A 455 -27.12 16.86 -1.87
CA ASP A 455 -27.52 18.27 -1.75
C ASP A 455 -27.67 18.95 -3.12
N ILE A 456 -26.57 18.96 -3.90
CA ILE A 456 -26.44 19.69 -5.15
C ILE A 456 -26.84 18.80 -6.32
N GLY A 457 -27.81 19.26 -7.11
CA GLY A 457 -28.26 18.64 -8.35
C GLY A 457 -29.71 18.96 -8.67
N ARG A 458 -30.03 19.09 -9.97
CA ARG A 458 -31.40 18.91 -10.46
C ARG A 458 -31.56 17.42 -10.75
N ASP A 459 -32.44 16.77 -10.01
CA ASP A 459 -32.65 15.33 -10.15
C ASP A 459 -33.75 15.08 -11.18
N GLU A 460 -33.37 14.77 -12.42
CA GLU A 460 -34.30 14.49 -13.53
C GLU A 460 -35.32 13.41 -13.15
N LEU A 461 -34.91 12.47 -12.30
CA LEU A 461 -35.73 11.39 -11.74
C LEU A 461 -36.85 11.92 -10.84
N ALA A 462 -36.56 12.92 -9.99
CA ALA A 462 -37.56 13.54 -9.12
C ALA A 462 -38.63 14.29 -9.94
N ASP A 463 -38.18 15.09 -10.90
CA ASP A 463 -39.06 15.82 -11.81
C ASP A 463 -39.86 14.86 -12.71
N GLY A 464 -39.24 13.77 -13.17
CA GLY A 464 -39.86 12.74 -14.00
C GLY A 464 -40.94 11.96 -13.28
N LEU A 465 -40.66 11.45 -12.08
CA LEU A 465 -41.64 10.75 -11.24
C LEU A 465 -42.78 11.69 -10.82
N SER A 466 -42.48 12.96 -10.54
CA SER A 466 -43.52 13.97 -10.26
C SER A 466 -44.43 14.21 -11.47
N ARG A 467 -43.88 14.26 -12.70
CA ARG A 467 -44.67 14.32 -13.94
C ARG A 467 -45.52 13.07 -14.20
N LEU A 468 -45.10 11.91 -13.71
CA LEU A 468 -45.88 10.66 -13.76
C LEU A 468 -47.00 10.61 -12.69
N GLY A 469 -47.08 11.59 -11.77
CA GLY A 469 -48.12 11.70 -10.75
C GLY A 469 -47.69 11.23 -9.35
N ALA A 470 -46.42 10.90 -9.14
CA ALA A 470 -45.89 10.55 -7.82
C ALA A 470 -45.76 11.77 -6.90
N LYS A 471 -45.87 11.54 -5.60
CA LYS A 471 -45.55 12.52 -4.54
C LYS A 471 -44.11 12.27 -4.10
N VAL A 472 -43.16 12.94 -4.76
CA VAL A 472 -41.73 12.76 -4.50
C VAL A 472 -41.23 13.65 -3.35
N GLU A 473 -40.77 13.00 -2.29
CA GLU A 473 -40.02 13.60 -1.18
C GLU A 473 -38.52 13.40 -1.47
N ARG A 474 -37.87 14.36 -2.16
CA ARG A 474 -36.41 14.36 -2.31
C ARG A 474 -35.76 14.89 -1.04
N ILE A 475 -34.77 14.16 -0.52
CA ILE A 475 -34.12 14.50 0.75
C ILE A 475 -32.60 14.42 0.67
N THR A 476 -31.92 15.38 1.30
CA THR A 476 -30.45 15.44 1.34
C THR A 476 -29.93 14.34 2.27
N ALA A 477 -29.40 13.27 1.68
CA ALA A 477 -28.77 12.16 2.40
C ALA A 477 -27.28 12.41 2.67
N TYR A 478 -26.61 13.13 1.77
CA TYR A 478 -25.20 13.49 1.87
C TYR A 478 -24.92 14.82 1.16
N LEU A 479 -23.81 15.47 1.53
CA LEU A 479 -23.26 16.66 0.89
C LEU A 479 -22.15 16.30 -0.09
N THR A 480 -22.03 17.06 -1.17
CA THR A 480 -20.99 16.89 -2.20
C THR A 480 -20.00 18.06 -2.12
N ILE A 481 -18.95 17.92 -1.32
CA ILE A 481 -18.04 19.03 -0.97
C ILE A 481 -16.65 18.88 -1.60
N THR A 482 -15.95 20.00 -1.83
CA THR A 482 -14.49 19.99 -1.92
C THR A 482 -13.92 19.59 -0.55
N PRO A 483 -12.97 18.65 -0.43
CA PRO A 483 -12.37 18.31 0.86
C PRO A 483 -11.66 19.54 1.47
N PRO A 484 -11.82 19.87 2.76
CA PRO A 484 -11.17 21.04 3.37
C PRO A 484 -9.63 21.00 3.36
N ASP A 485 -9.03 19.82 3.19
CA ASP A 485 -7.59 19.60 3.03
C ASP A 485 -7.12 19.60 1.57
N ALA A 486 -8.02 19.70 0.59
CA ALA A 486 -7.72 19.46 -0.82
C ALA A 486 -6.73 20.49 -1.40
N ALA A 487 -6.91 21.79 -1.15
CA ALA A 487 -6.01 22.82 -1.68
C ALA A 487 -4.60 22.71 -1.07
N GLN A 488 -4.49 22.31 0.20
CA GLN A 488 -3.21 22.01 0.83
C GLN A 488 -2.57 20.76 0.23
N ARG A 489 -3.35 19.70 0.00
CA ARG A 489 -2.85 18.48 -0.64
C ARG A 489 -2.48 18.68 -2.10
N ALA A 490 -3.12 19.61 -2.81
CA ALA A 490 -2.71 20.05 -4.13
C ALA A 490 -1.34 20.74 -4.05
N ARG A 491 -1.19 21.75 -3.17
CA ARG A 491 0.10 22.40 -2.89
C ARG A 491 1.20 21.36 -2.58
N ASP A 492 0.97 20.47 -1.62
CA ASP A 492 1.95 19.49 -1.17
C ASP A 492 2.32 18.52 -2.32
N ALA A 493 1.32 18.01 -3.04
CA ALA A 493 1.52 17.07 -4.15
C ALA A 493 2.36 17.65 -5.29
N PHE A 494 2.08 18.90 -5.70
CA PHE A 494 2.83 19.60 -6.76
C PHE A 494 4.18 20.14 -6.27
N THR A 495 4.32 20.51 -4.99
CA THR A 495 5.63 20.89 -4.40
C THR A 495 6.59 19.71 -4.32
N GLU A 496 6.08 18.48 -4.11
CA GLU A 496 6.84 17.24 -4.26
C GLU A 496 7.02 16.79 -5.73
N GLY A 497 6.50 17.55 -6.70
CA GLY A 497 6.50 17.27 -8.14
C GLY A 497 5.37 16.33 -8.59
N ILE A 498 4.90 16.48 -9.83
CA ILE A 498 3.96 15.56 -10.50
C ILE A 498 4.43 15.38 -11.95
N ASP A 499 4.82 14.15 -12.33
CA ASP A 499 5.22 13.84 -13.70
C ASP A 499 4.03 13.79 -14.67
N ILE A 500 2.88 13.27 -14.21
CA ILE A 500 1.74 12.91 -15.05
C ILE A 500 0.44 13.29 -14.33
N VAL A 501 -0.51 13.90 -15.03
CA VAL A 501 -1.87 14.19 -14.55
C VAL A 501 -2.89 13.42 -15.37
N THR A 502 -3.75 12.64 -14.70
CA THR A 502 -4.79 11.85 -15.35
C THR A 502 -6.18 12.46 -15.19
N PHE A 503 -6.94 12.52 -16.29
CA PHE A 503 -8.33 12.95 -16.31
C PHE A 503 -9.25 11.84 -16.82
N THR A 504 -10.26 11.52 -16.03
CA THR A 504 -11.25 10.45 -16.32
C THR A 504 -12.65 10.98 -16.65
N SER A 505 -12.82 12.30 -16.65
CA SER A 505 -14.02 13.00 -17.11
C SER A 505 -13.76 14.50 -17.28
N SER A 506 -14.59 15.18 -18.08
CA SER A 506 -14.64 16.65 -18.17
C SER A 506 -14.85 17.34 -16.80
N SER A 507 -15.49 16.68 -15.83
CA SER A 507 -15.61 17.19 -14.46
C SER A 507 -14.30 17.09 -13.67
N THR A 508 -13.50 16.03 -13.82
CA THR A 508 -12.17 15.96 -13.19
C THR A 508 -11.21 17.05 -13.68
N VAL A 509 -11.34 17.47 -14.94
CA VAL A 509 -10.58 18.62 -15.48
C VAL A 509 -10.99 19.91 -14.78
N ARG A 510 -12.28 20.26 -14.81
CA ARG A 510 -12.81 21.51 -14.23
C ARG A 510 -12.51 21.60 -12.74
N ASN A 511 -12.76 20.53 -12.00
CA ASN A 511 -12.57 20.49 -10.55
C ASN A 511 -11.09 20.58 -10.15
N LEU A 512 -10.16 19.99 -10.92
CA LEU A 512 -8.73 20.18 -10.63
C LEU A 512 -8.34 21.63 -10.86
N LEU A 513 -8.74 22.24 -11.98
CA LEU A 513 -8.37 23.64 -12.26
C LEU A 513 -8.88 24.60 -11.18
N SER A 514 -10.14 24.47 -10.76
CA SER A 514 -10.66 25.24 -9.62
C SER A 514 -9.82 25.03 -8.35
N LEU A 515 -9.42 23.80 -8.04
CA LEU A 515 -8.59 23.49 -6.87
C LEU A 515 -7.15 24.04 -6.94
N LEU A 516 -6.63 24.29 -8.15
CA LEU A 516 -5.32 24.92 -8.37
C LEU A 516 -5.40 26.46 -8.35
N GLU A 517 -6.58 27.02 -8.65
CA GLU A 517 -6.89 28.46 -8.68
C GLU A 517 -7.53 29.01 -7.39
N GLU A 518 -8.01 28.14 -6.49
CA GLU A 518 -8.46 28.51 -5.14
C GLU A 518 -7.37 29.27 -4.37
N ASP A 519 -7.75 30.10 -3.39
CA ASP A 519 -6.81 30.97 -2.67
C ASP A 519 -5.66 30.17 -2.01
N GLY A 520 -4.44 30.47 -2.46
CA GLY A 520 -3.22 29.77 -2.07
C GLY A 520 -2.99 28.43 -2.77
N GLY A 521 -3.79 28.01 -3.74
CA GLY A 521 -3.49 26.87 -4.62
C GLY A 521 -2.12 27.04 -5.32
N PRO A 522 -1.53 25.96 -5.86
CA PRO A 522 -0.21 26.03 -6.50
C PRO A 522 -0.22 26.74 -7.88
N GLY A 523 -1.35 27.27 -8.34
CA GLY A 523 -1.51 27.89 -9.66
C GLY A 523 -1.74 26.89 -10.79
N ARG A 524 -2.27 27.35 -11.92
CA ARG A 524 -2.38 26.52 -13.13
C ARG A 524 -1.01 26.21 -13.73
N GLU A 525 -0.05 27.09 -13.48
CA GLU A 525 1.35 27.01 -13.88
C GLU A 525 2.00 25.70 -13.40
N ALA A 526 1.57 25.14 -12.27
CA ALA A 526 2.05 23.85 -11.75
C ALA A 526 1.75 22.65 -12.67
N LEU A 527 0.83 22.77 -13.63
CA LEU A 527 0.57 21.76 -14.67
C LEU A 527 1.55 21.83 -15.85
N SER A 528 2.38 22.89 -15.94
CA SER A 528 3.22 23.15 -17.12
C SER A 528 4.31 22.10 -17.32
N ASP A 529 4.77 21.47 -16.24
CA ASP A 529 5.82 20.44 -16.26
C ASP A 529 5.25 19.01 -16.27
N SER A 530 3.95 18.83 -16.05
CA SER A 530 3.29 17.52 -16.00
C SER A 530 2.75 17.08 -17.37
N LEU A 531 2.97 15.82 -17.75
CA LEU A 531 2.30 15.21 -18.91
C LEU A 531 0.79 15.08 -18.63
N ILE A 532 -0.07 15.55 -19.54
CA ILE A 532 -1.53 15.50 -19.36
C ILE A 532 -2.14 14.36 -20.18
N ALA A 533 -2.77 13.41 -19.49
CA ALA A 533 -3.36 12.20 -20.07
C ALA A 533 -4.89 12.13 -19.85
N CYS A 534 -5.64 11.97 -20.95
CA CYS A 534 -7.11 11.99 -20.94
C CYS A 534 -7.71 10.65 -21.39
N ILE A 535 -8.77 10.20 -20.71
CA ILE A 535 -9.50 8.96 -21.01
C ILE A 535 -10.22 8.93 -22.37
N GLY A 536 -10.21 10.02 -23.15
CA GLY A 536 -10.87 10.08 -24.45
C GLY A 536 -11.36 11.48 -24.83
N PRO A 537 -11.89 11.65 -26.06
CA PRO A 537 -11.98 12.92 -26.77
C PRO A 537 -12.87 13.97 -26.12
N VAL A 538 -13.92 13.57 -25.39
CA VAL A 538 -14.80 14.51 -24.66
C VAL A 538 -14.05 15.16 -23.49
N THR A 539 -13.23 14.37 -22.78
CA THR A 539 -12.40 14.88 -21.67
C THR A 539 -11.28 15.74 -22.22
N SER A 540 -10.63 15.30 -23.30
CA SER A 540 -9.58 16.07 -23.98
C SER A 540 -10.09 17.38 -24.59
N GLY A 541 -11.31 17.38 -25.13
CA GLY A 541 -11.99 18.59 -25.60
C GLY A 541 -12.16 19.61 -24.48
N THR A 542 -12.71 19.19 -23.33
CA THR A 542 -12.80 20.03 -22.14
C THR A 542 -11.43 20.51 -21.62
N ALA A 543 -10.39 19.69 -21.69
CA ALA A 543 -9.03 20.13 -21.32
C ALA A 543 -8.52 21.24 -22.26
N ARG A 544 -8.65 21.05 -23.57
CA ARG A 544 -8.25 22.02 -24.61
C ARG A 544 -9.07 23.32 -24.53
N GLU A 545 -10.38 23.24 -24.28
CA GLU A 545 -11.29 24.38 -24.03
C GLU A 545 -10.83 25.24 -22.84
N LEU A 546 -10.26 24.61 -21.80
CA LEU A 546 -9.84 25.27 -20.56
C LEU A 546 -8.36 25.70 -20.58
N GLY A 547 -7.70 25.60 -21.75
CA GLY A 547 -6.32 26.05 -21.98
C GLY A 547 -5.25 25.02 -21.63
N LEU A 548 -5.61 23.76 -21.36
CA LEU A 548 -4.64 22.69 -21.12
C LEU A 548 -4.22 22.00 -22.43
N ARG A 549 -2.94 21.65 -22.51
CA ARG A 549 -2.47 20.65 -23.48
C ARG A 549 -3.03 19.28 -23.13
N VAL A 550 -3.02 18.38 -24.11
CA VAL A 550 -3.34 16.96 -23.91
C VAL A 550 -2.29 16.19 -24.69
N ASP A 551 -1.39 15.55 -23.95
CA ASP A 551 -0.19 14.90 -24.46
C ASP A 551 -0.44 13.42 -24.77
N VAL A 552 -1.37 12.79 -24.03
CA VAL A 552 -1.83 11.41 -24.24
C VAL A 552 -3.37 11.37 -24.22
N GLU A 553 -3.96 10.65 -25.16
CA GLU A 553 -5.40 10.39 -25.26
C GLU A 553 -5.59 8.87 -25.44
N ALA A 554 -6.47 8.25 -24.64
CA ALA A 554 -6.65 6.80 -24.63
C ALA A 554 -7.43 6.31 -25.86
N GLU A 555 -6.95 5.25 -26.52
CA GLU A 555 -7.63 4.61 -27.66
C GLU A 555 -8.89 3.84 -27.22
N GLU A 556 -8.84 3.17 -26.07
CA GLU A 556 -10.02 2.63 -25.39
C GLU A 556 -10.41 3.56 -24.23
N HIS A 557 -11.68 3.99 -24.17
CA HIS A 557 -12.15 4.99 -23.21
C HIS A 557 -12.43 4.43 -21.80
N THR A 558 -11.49 3.65 -21.27
CA THR A 558 -11.57 2.95 -19.98
C THR A 558 -10.42 3.32 -19.05
N VAL A 559 -10.47 2.86 -17.80
CA VAL A 559 -9.35 3.04 -16.85
C VAL A 559 -8.12 2.27 -17.33
N GLU A 560 -8.39 1.13 -17.96
CA GLU A 560 -7.41 0.19 -18.49
C GLU A 560 -6.74 0.79 -19.73
N GLY A 561 -7.51 1.25 -20.73
CA GLY A 561 -6.97 1.91 -21.92
C GLY A 561 -6.16 3.18 -21.64
N LEU A 562 -6.50 3.95 -20.59
CA LEU A 562 -5.71 5.11 -20.17
C LEU A 562 -4.39 4.72 -19.47
N ALA A 563 -4.39 3.65 -18.66
CA ALA A 563 -3.15 3.10 -18.11
C ALA A 563 -2.25 2.50 -19.21
N GLU A 564 -2.83 1.77 -20.16
CA GLU A 564 -2.10 1.21 -21.31
C GLU A 564 -1.53 2.29 -22.23
N ALA A 565 -2.27 3.37 -22.48
CA ALA A 565 -1.76 4.52 -23.26
C ALA A 565 -0.56 5.20 -22.59
N LEU A 566 -0.56 5.34 -21.26
CA LEU A 566 0.59 5.83 -20.49
C LEU A 566 1.77 4.86 -20.55
N ILE A 567 1.54 3.56 -20.36
CA ILE A 567 2.58 2.52 -20.45
C ILE A 567 3.22 2.53 -21.84
N LYS A 568 2.41 2.59 -22.90
CA LYS A 568 2.84 2.69 -24.31
C LYS A 568 3.71 3.94 -24.54
N HIS A 569 3.30 5.10 -24.04
CA HIS A 569 4.05 6.36 -24.16
C HIS A 569 5.45 6.30 -23.51
N PHE A 570 5.57 5.72 -22.32
CA PHE A 570 6.86 5.65 -21.60
C PHE A 570 7.68 4.37 -21.89
N SER A 571 7.19 3.47 -22.75
CA SER A 571 7.94 2.28 -23.23
C SER A 571 8.50 2.45 -24.66
N SER A 572 8.37 3.64 -25.26
CA SER A 572 8.74 3.96 -26.65
C SER A 572 10.12 4.60 -26.78
#